data_AF-W6RVA2-F1
#
_entry.id   AF-W6RVA2-F1
#
_cell.length_a   1.000
_cell.length_b   1.000
_cell.length_c   1.000
_cell.angle_alpha   90.00
_cell.angle_beta   90.00
_cell.angle_gamma   90.00
#
_symmetry.space_group_name_H-M   'P 1'
#
loop_
_entity.id
_entity.type
_entity.pdbx_description
1 polymer ?
#
loop_
_entity_poly.entity_id
_entity_poly.type
_entity_poly.pdbx_seq_one_letter_code
_entity_poly.pdbx_strand_id
1 'polypeptide(L)' 'MKDFEKKSVALEQIVKNLEDENLTLDKAMKEYEKGVFLAKELMDMLDTAESKINVLTSQGEKKFIDEEEEL' A
#
# COMPACT_ATOMS: atom_id res chain seq x y z
N MET A 1 6.00 8.87 2.91
CA MET A 1 6.49 7.56 3.39
C MET A 1 5.88 7.16 4.72
N LYS A 2 6.03 7.92 5.81
CA LYS A 2 5.41 7.57 7.12
C LYS A 2 3.90 7.33 7.10
N ASP A 3 3.14 7.97 6.21
CA ASP A 3 1.70 7.71 6.08
C ASP A 3 1.39 6.39 5.36
N PHE A 4 2.12 6.09 4.29
CA PHE A 4 2.05 4.82 3.57
C PHE A 4 2.37 3.64 4.49
N GLU A 5 3.49 3.71 5.24
CA GLU A 5 3.88 2.67 6.19
C GLU A 5 2.80 2.44 7.26
N LYS A 6 2.24 3.51 7.83
CA LYS A 6 1.15 3.41 8.81
C LYS A 6 -0.08 2.72 8.23
N LYS A 7 -0.47 3.07 7.00
CA LYS A 7 -1.62 2.46 6.32
C LYS A 7 -1.33 1.00 5.94
N SER A 8 -0.09 0.66 5.56
CA SER A 8 0.33 -0.72 5.32
C SER A 8 0.19 -1.59 6.58
N VAL A 9 0.72 -1.12 7.71
CA VAL A 9 0.59 -1.83 9.00
C VAL A 9 -0.87 -1.97 9.43
N ALA A 10 -1.70 -0.95 9.19
CA ALA A 10 -3.13 -1.03 9.46
C ALA A 10 -3.84 -2.07 8.57
N LEU A 11 -3.43 -2.22 7.31
CA LEU A 11 -3.97 -3.24 6.41
C LEU A 11 -3.56 -4.65 6.85
N GLU A 12 -2.30 -4.85 7.24
CA GLU A 12 -1.81 -6.11 7.81
C GLU A 12 -2.61 -6.51 9.05
N GLN A 13 -2.92 -5.54 9.92
CA GLN A 13 -3.75 -5.80 11.10
C GLN A 13 -5.19 -6.19 10.74
N ILE A 14 -5.77 -5.59 9.69
CA ILE A 14 -7.10 -5.98 9.18
C ILE A 14 -7.07 -7.43 8.66
N VAL A 15 -6.05 -7.79 7.87
CA VAL A 15 -5.88 -9.17 7.37
C VAL A 15 -5.78 -10.15 8.54
N LYS A 16 -4.95 -9.85 9.53
CA LYS A 16 -4.83 -10.68 10.73
C LYS A 16 -6.15 -10.82 11.49
N ASN A 17 -6.96 -9.76 11.56
CA ASN A 17 -8.28 -9.84 12.20
C ASN A 17 -9.24 -10.73 11.40
N LEU A 18 -9.18 -10.68 10.06
CA LEU A 18 -10.00 -11.52 9.18
C LEU A 18 -9.66 -13.02 9.28
N GLU A 19 -8.45 -13.36 9.72
CA GLU A 19 -8.02 -14.74 9.96
C GLU A 19 -8.48 -15.31 11.31
N ASP A 20 -9.11 -14.51 12.18
CA ASP A 20 -9.65 -14.99 13.45
C ASP A 20 -10.88 -15.88 13.24
N GLU A 21 -10.77 -17.15 13.63
CA GLU A 21 -11.85 -18.14 13.54
C GLU A 21 -13.10 -17.76 14.35
N ASN A 22 -12.99 -16.87 15.34
CA ASN A 22 -14.10 -16.39 16.16
C ASN A 22 -14.75 -15.11 15.62
N LEU A 23 -14.30 -14.62 14.46
CA LEU A 23 -14.85 -13.41 13.86
C LEU A 23 -16.27 -13.66 13.36
N THR A 24 -17.23 -12.88 13.86
CA THR A 24 -18.61 -12.97 13.40
C THR A 24 -18.74 -12.41 11.98
N LEU A 25 -19.70 -12.91 11.20
CA LEU A 25 -19.94 -12.46 9.82
C LEU A 25 -20.06 -10.93 9.70
N ASP A 26 -20.85 -10.29 10.57
CA ASP A 26 -21.01 -8.83 10.58
C ASP A 26 -19.70 -8.08 10.81
N LYS A 27 -18.80 -8.64 11.62
CA LYS A 27 -17.47 -8.04 11.85
C LYS A 27 -16.55 -8.30 10.67
N ALA A 28 -16.59 -9.51 10.10
CA ALA A 28 -15.83 -9.86 8.89
C ALA A 28 -16.17 -8.93 7.73
N MET A 29 -17.46 -8.64 7.50
CA MET A 29 -17.91 -7.70 6.48
C MET A 29 -17.34 -6.29 6.71
N LYS A 30 -17.37 -5.80 7.95
CA LYS A 30 -16.80 -4.47 8.29
C LYS A 30 -15.29 -4.41 8.13
N GLU A 31 -14.56 -5.43 8.56
CA GLU A 31 -13.11 -5.49 8.40
C GLU A 31 -12.73 -5.59 6.92
N TYR A 32 -13.47 -6.37 6.13
CA TYR A 32 -13.29 -6.45 4.69
C TYR A 32 -13.50 -5.11 3.98
N GLU A 33 -14.60 -4.40 4.26
CA GLU A 33 -14.87 -3.07 3.70
C GLU A 33 -13.74 -2.07 4.01
N LYS A 34 -13.26 -2.05 5.26
CA LYS A 34 -12.11 -1.23 5.66
C LYS A 34 -10.84 -1.63 4.90
N GLY A 35 -10.58 -2.93 4.78
CA GLY A 35 -9.42 -3.46 4.07
C GLY A 35 -9.39 -3.05 2.61
N VAL A 36 -10.53 -3.18 1.91
CA VAL A 36 -10.67 -2.75 0.51
C VAL A 36 -10.43 -1.25 0.36
N PHE A 37 -11.00 -0.43 1.24
CA PHE A 37 -10.79 1.01 1.21
C PHE A 37 -9.31 1.37 1.41
N LEU A 38 -8.66 0.78 2.40
CA LEU A 38 -7.27 1.06 2.75
C LEU A 38 -6.30 0.58 1.67
N ALA A 39 -6.57 -0.59 1.08
CA ALA A 39 -5.81 -1.10 -0.07
C ALA A 39 -5.90 -0.14 -1.27
N LYS A 40 -7.08 0.44 -1.52
CA LYS A 40 -7.25 1.45 -2.57
C LYS A 40 -6.41 2.70 -2.29
N GLU A 41 -6.43 3.23 -1.06
CA GLU A 41 -5.60 4.39 -0.71
C GLU A 41 -4.10 4.10 -0.91
N LEU A 42 -3.64 2.89 -0.57
CA LEU A 42 -2.26 2.45 -0.78
C LEU A 42 -1.89 2.43 -2.27
N MET A 43 -2.76 1.90 -3.13
CA MET A 43 -2.58 1.91 -4.58
C MET A 43 -2.52 3.35 -5.13
N ASP A 44 -3.45 4.22 -4.73
CA ASP A 44 -3.48 5.63 -5.18
C ASP A 44 -2.18 6.39 -4.79
N MET A 45 -1.61 6.08 -3.62
CA MET A 45 -0.33 6.65 -3.18
C MET A 45 0.86 6.14 -4.02
N LEU A 46 0.87 4.86 -4.38
CA LEU A 46 1.90 4.27 -5.24
C LEU A 46 1.81 4.85 -6.65
N ASP A 47 0.61 4.92 -7.23
CA ASP A 47 0.37 5.52 -8.55
C ASP A 47 0.84 6.98 -8.61
N THR A 48 0.62 7.73 -7.53
CA THR A 48 1.10 9.11 -7.41
C THR A 48 2.62 9.18 -7.35
N ALA A 49 3.26 8.25 -6.64
CA ALA A 49 4.72 8.19 -6.56
C ALA A 49 5.33 7.80 -7.91
N GLU A 50 4.77 6.78 -8.57
CA GLU A 50 5.16 6.34 -9.89
C GLU A 50 4.99 7.46 -10.93
N SER A 51 3.86 8.15 -10.93
CA SER A 51 3.60 9.28 -11.82
C SER A 51 4.66 10.38 -11.68
N LYS A 52 5.10 10.67 -10.44
CA LYS A 52 6.18 11.64 -10.20
C LYS A 52 7.50 11.16 -10.78
N ILE A 53 7.87 9.90 -10.56
CA ILE A 53 9.08 9.30 -11.14
C ILE A 53 9.02 9.35 -12.67
N ASN A 54 7.88 9.01 -13.26
CA ASN A 54 7.68 9.04 -14.70
C ASN A 54 7.85 10.45 -15.27
N VAL A 55 7.30 11.48 -14.62
CA VAL A 55 7.49 12.88 -15.07
C VAL A 55 8.96 13.28 -15.02
N LEU A 56 9.68 12.99 -13.93
CA LEU A 56 11.09 13.33 -13.77
C LEU A 56 11.96 12.63 -14.83
N THR A 57 11.74 11.33 -15.03
CA THR A 57 12.48 10.52 -16.00
C THR A 57 12.16 10.87 -17.46
N SER A 58 10.90 11.26 -17.75
CA SER A 58 10.48 11.71 -19.09
C SER A 58 11.04 13.08 -19.47
N GLN A 59 11.35 13.93 -18.47
CA GLN A 59 11.93 15.26 -18.68
C GLN A 59 13.47 15.25 -18.79
N GLY A 60 14.09 14.06 -18.84
CA GLY A 60 15.52 13.88 -19.04
C GLY A 60 16.34 13.76 -17.76
N GLU A 61 15.72 13.67 -16.58
CA GLU A 61 16.45 13.27 -15.37
C GLU A 61 16.74 11.76 -15.40
N LYS A 62 17.98 11.38 -15.05
CA LYS A 62 18.47 10.00 -15.11
C LYS A 62 17.58 9.06 -14.30
N LYS A 63 17.44 7.82 -14.79
CA LYS A 63 16.80 6.70 -14.10
C LYS A 63 17.24 6.65 -12.63
N PHE A 64 16.26 6.57 -11.73
CA PHE A 64 16.48 6.02 -10.39
C PHE A 64 16.91 4.56 -10.59
N ILE A 65 18.21 4.32 -10.60
CA ILE A 65 18.78 2.99 -10.45
C ILE A 65 18.95 2.86 -8.94
N ASP A 66 18.19 1.95 -8.31
CA ASP A 66 18.53 1.50 -6.95
C ASP A 66 19.93 0.86 -7.05
N GLU A 67 20.94 1.56 -6.56
CA GLU A 67 22.28 1.02 -6.34
C GLU A 67 22.24 0.03 -5.15
N GLU A 68 21.48 -1.07 -5.27
CA GLU A 68 21.51 -2.21 -4.32
C GLU A 68 21.51 -3.58 -5.03
N GLU A 69 22.03 -3.66 -6.26
CA GLU A 69 22.53 -4.92 -6.83
C GLU A 69 23.99 -4.75 -7.27
N GLU A 70 24.90 -4.54 -6.32
CA GLU A 70 26.26 -5.09 -6.45
C GLU A 70 26.33 -6.38 -5.64
N LEU A 71 26.44 -7.48 -6.40
CA LEU A 71 26.70 -8.86 -5.95
C LEU A 71 27.99 -8.98 -5.11
#